data_AF-A0A815WLE6-F1
#
_entry.id   AF-A0A815WLE6-F1
#
_cell.length_a   1.000
_cell.length_b   1.000
_cell.length_c   1.000
_cell.angle_alpha   90.00
_cell.angle_beta   90.00
_cell.angle_gamma   90.00
#
_symmetry.space_group_name_H-M   'P 1'
#
loop_
_entity.id
_entity.type
_entity.pdbx_description
1 polymer ?
#
loop_
_entity_poly.entity_id
_entity_poly.type
_entity_poly.pdbx_seq_one_letter_code
_entity_poly.pdbx_strand_id
1 'polypeptide(L)' 'MRLLHDQLRKILSVCEKNPIDEHPLKYNEYNLFDICAASYVPIY' A
#
# COMPACT_ATOMS: atom_id res chain seq x y z
N MET A 1 4.82 -20.70 8.68
CA MET A 1 3.78 -19.67 8.49
C MET A 1 3.67 -18.65 9.64
N ARG A 2 3.86 -19.02 10.93
CA ARG A 2 3.72 -18.09 12.07
C ARG A 2 4.70 -16.90 12.05
N LEU A 3 5.95 -17.12 11.64
CA LEU A 3 6.99 -16.08 11.64
C LEU A 3 6.68 -14.89 10.71
N LEU A 4 5.94 -15.09 9.62
CA LEU A 4 5.56 -14.02 8.70
C LEU A 4 4.59 -13.03 9.35
N HIS A 5 3.70 -13.55 10.20
CA HIS A 5 2.66 -12.77 10.85
C HIS A 5 3.23 -11.83 11.92
N ASP A 6 4.21 -12.30 12.69
CA ASP A 6 4.84 -11.49 13.75
C ASP A 6 5.68 -10.33 13.17
N GLN A 7 6.35 -10.56 12.03
CA GLN A 7 7.06 -9.49 11.32
C GLN A 7 6.10 -8.44 10.79
N LEU A 8 4.96 -8.85 10.23
CA LEU A 8 3.97 -7.95 9.65
C LEU A 8 3.35 -7.04 10.71
N ARG A 9 3.01 -7.57 11.89
CA ARG A 9 2.54 -6.76 13.03
C ARG A 9 3.61 -5.78 13.53
N LYS A 10 4.87 -6.21 13.56
CA LYS A 10 5.98 -5.33 13.97
C LYS A 10 6.13 -4.14 13.02
N ILE A 11 6.04 -4.38 11.70
CA ILE A 11 6.10 -3.32 10.68
C ILE A 11 4.92 -2.36 10.86
N LEU A 12 3.70 -2.89 10.99
CA LEU A 12 2.50 -2.07 11.21
C LEU A 12 2.64 -1.17 12.44
N SER A 13 3.14 -1.70 13.56
CA SER A 13 3.36 -0.92 14.79
C SER A 13 4.37 0.23 14.61
N VAL A 14 5.31 0.12 13.67
CA VAL A 14 6.24 1.22 13.35
C VAL A 14 5.55 2.26 12.48
N CYS A 15 4.80 1.84 11.45
CA CYS A 15 4.04 2.74 10.57
C CYS A 15 3.02 3.58 11.33
N GLU A 16 2.30 2.98 12.30
CA GLU A 16 1.28 3.68 13.11
C GLU A 16 1.86 4.79 14.01
N LYS A 17 3.16 4.75 14.33
CA LYS A 17 3.80 5.81 15.13
C LYS A 17 4.02 7.10 14.35
N ASN A 18 4.11 7.03 13.03
CA ASN A 18 4.23 8.17 12.15
C ASN A 18 3.47 7.89 10.84
N PRO A 19 2.12 7.97 10.87
CA PRO A 19 1.26 7.58 9.76
C PRO A 19 1.20 8.69 8.70
N ILE A 20 2.37 9.04 8.15
CA ILE A 20 2.53 10.08 7.13
C ILE A 20 3.28 9.47 5.96
N ASP A 21 2.71 9.60 4.77
CA ASP A 21 3.41 9.30 3.53
C ASP A 21 4.31 10.47 3.15
N GLU A 22 5.59 10.21 2.93
CA GLU A 22 6.57 11.25 2.57
C GLU A 22 6.37 11.77 1.14
N HIS A 23 5.86 10.92 0.25
CA HIS A 23 5.70 11.25 -1.17
C HIS A 23 4.28 10.93 -1.66
N PRO A 24 3.63 11.87 -2.37
CA PRO A 24 2.34 11.61 -2.97
C PRO A 24 2.48 10.61 -4.12
N LEU A 25 1.59 9.61 -4.15
CA LEU A 25 1.53 8.62 -5.22
C LEU A 25 0.31 8.88 -6.11
N LYS A 26 0.41 8.50 -7.39
CA LYS A 26 -0.74 8.49 -8.32
C LYS A 26 -1.55 7.20 -8.11
N TYR A 27 -1.99 6.98 -6.88
CA TYR A 27 -2.72 5.81 -6.44
C TYR A 27 -3.78 6.24 -5.43
N ASN A 28 -4.97 5.64 -5.52
CA ASN A 28 -6.08 5.89 -4.61
C ASN A 28 -6.66 4.54 -4.19
N GLU A 29 -6.49 4.16 -2.93
CA GLU A 29 -6.95 2.87 -2.42
C GLU A 29 -8.48 2.76 -2.28
N TYR A 30 -9.20 3.89 -2.26
CA TYR A 30 -10.65 3.92 -2.08
C TYR A 30 -11.43 3.94 -3.39
N ASN A 31 -10.78 4.27 -4.50
CA ASN A 31 -11.44 4.25 -5.80
C ASN A 31 -11.22 2.91 -6.50
N LEU A 32 -12.27 2.39 -7.12
CA LEU A 32 -12.13 1.22 -7.98
C LEU A 32 -11.41 1.64 -9.25
N PHE A 33 -10.52 0.78 -9.75
CA PHE A 33 -9.81 0.98 -11.01
C PHE A 33 -9.41 -0.37 -11.60
N ASP A 34 -9.24 -0.40 -12.91
CA ASP A 34 -8.56 -1.49 -13.62
C ASP A 34 -7.13 -1.07 -13.97
N ILE A 35 -6.22 -2.04 -14.15
CA ILE A 35 -4.84 -1.76 -14.55
C ILE A 35 -4.71 -1.95 -16.06
N CYS A 36 -4.22 -0.93 -16.77
CA CYS A 36 -3.90 -1.08 -18.19
C CYS A 36 -2.77 -2.12 -18.39
N ALA A 37 -3.01 -3.19 -19.16
CA ALA A 37 -2.02 -4.25 -19.37
C ALA A 37 -0.78 -3.82 -20.18
N ALA A 38 -0.85 -2.68 -20.89
CA ALA A 38 0.28 -2.18 -21.68
C ALA A 38 1.13 -1.15 -20.91
N SER A 39 0.49 -0.21 -20.20
CA SER A 39 1.17 0.89 -19.51
C SER A 39 1.34 0.69 -18.01
N TYR A 40 0.61 -0.26 -17.41
CA TYR A 40 0.58 -0.52 -15.97
C TYR A 40 0.17 0.70 -15.13
N VAL A 41 -0.68 1.56 -15.70
CA VAL A 41 -1.27 2.74 -15.04
C VAL A 41 -2.73 2.44 -14.69
N PRO A 42 -3.26 2.93 -13.54
CA PRO A 42 -4.68 2.82 -13.21
C PRO A 42 -5.58 3.47 -14.26
N ILE A 43 -6.67 2.78 -14.58
CA ILE A 43 -7.82 3.26 -15.33
C ILE A 43 -8.98 3.33 -14.34
N TYR A 44 -9.32 4.54 -13.90
CA TYR A 44 -10.42 4.81 -12.97
C TYR A 44 -11.79 4.71 -13.65
#